data_AF-A0A3P7HSN6-F1
#
_entry.id   AF-A0A3P7HSN6-F1
#
_cell.length_a   1.000
_cell.length_b   1.000
_cell.length_c   1.000
_cell.angle_alpha   90.00
_cell.angle_beta   90.00
_cell.angle_gamma   90.00
#
_symmetry.space_group_name_H-M   'P 1'
#
loop_
_entity.id
_entity.type
_entity.pdbx_description
1 polymer ?
#
loop_
_entity_poly.entity_id
_entity_poly.type
_entity_poly.pdbx_seq_one_letter_code
_entity_poly.pdbx_strand_id
1 'polypeptide(L)'
;MPKPELYPKIEEALLTAVKEVCGDGSVTLQQSEEPAIRVEADEKVAIISSGGAQVDCDDPLLRHLLSTISSKLRRCVAPEKVTPSEAMEVDEK
;
A
#
# COMPACT_ATOMS: atom_id res chain seq x y z
N MET A 1 -17.52 -15.61 16.60
CA MET A 1 -16.46 -15.48 15.58
C MET A 1 -15.86 -14.08 15.68
N PRO A 2 -14.53 -13.93 15.80
CA PRO A 2 -13.90 -12.61 15.76
C PRO A 2 -14.13 -12.00 14.37
N LYS A 3 -14.38 -10.68 14.31
CA LYS A 3 -14.57 -9.96 13.04
C LYS A 3 -13.29 -10.11 12.19
N PRO A 4 -13.39 -10.36 10.88
CA PRO A 4 -12.21 -10.32 10.03
C PRO A 4 -11.61 -8.92 10.13
N GLU A 5 -10.39 -8.83 10.67
CA GLU A 5 -9.60 -7.62 10.58
C GLU A 5 -9.34 -7.39 9.09
N LEU A 6 -10.06 -6.42 8.52
CA LEU A 6 -9.90 -6.03 7.13
C LEU A 6 -8.56 -5.31 7.04
N TYR A 7 -7.54 -6.04 6.58
CA TYR A 7 -6.29 -5.43 6.19
C TYR A 7 -6.57 -4.40 5.07
N PRO A 8 -6.09 -3.15 5.21
CA PRO A 8 -6.29 -2.13 4.19
C PRO A 8 -5.69 -2.59 2.87
N LYS A 9 -6.26 -2.14 1.74
CA LYS A 9 -5.66 -2.41 0.44
C LYS A 9 -4.27 -1.81 0.41
N ILE A 10 -3.35 -2.44 -0.34
CA ILE A 10 -1.95 -2.00 -0.44
C ILE A 10 -1.84 -0.52 -0.82
N GLU A 11 -2.75 -0.02 -1.66
CA GLU A 11 -2.82 1.39 -2.07
C GLU A 11 -3.18 2.33 -0.91
N GLU A 12 -4.13 1.93 -0.06
CA GLU A 12 -4.54 2.71 1.11
C GLU A 12 -3.42 2.74 2.15
N ALA A 13 -2.78 1.58 2.40
CA ALA A 13 -1.64 1.49 3.31
C ALA A 13 -0.45 2.34 2.83
N LEU A 14 -0.17 2.32 1.52
CA LEU A 14 0.86 3.13 0.89
C LEU A 14 0.54 4.62 1.01
N LEU A 15 -0.70 5.02 0.72
CA LEU A 15 -1.14 6.41 0.86
C LEU A 15 -1.00 6.90 2.30
N THR A 16 -1.43 6.12 3.28
CA THR A 16 -1.30 6.46 4.70
C THR A 16 0.16 6.59 5.11
N ALA A 17 1.01 5.61 4.81
CA ALA A 17 2.42 5.64 5.19
C ALA A 17 3.17 6.84 4.57
N VAL A 18 2.88 7.14 3.30
CA VAL A 18 3.50 8.28 2.60
C VAL A 18 3.01 9.61 3.18
N LYS A 19 1.73 9.72 3.56
CA LYS A 19 1.20 10.89 4.28
C LYS A 19 1.83 11.08 5.65
N GLU A 20 2.06 10.00 6.41
CA GLU A 20 2.71 10.09 7.71
C GLU A 20 4.17 10.58 7.61
N VAL A 21 4.87 10.21 6.55
CA VAL A 21 6.29 10.56 6.36
C VAL A 21 6.46 11.92 5.69
N CYS A 22 5.69 12.21 4.65
CA CYS A 22 5.83 13.43 3.85
C CYS A 22 4.85 14.55 4.22
N GLY A 23 3.84 14.24 5.05
CA GLY A 23 2.78 15.17 5.45
C GLY A 23 1.56 15.12 4.53
N ASP A 24 0.35 15.21 5.10
CA ASP A 24 -0.91 15.16 4.36
C ASP A 24 -1.03 16.20 3.24
N GLY A 25 -0.49 17.40 3.44
CA GLY A 25 -0.54 18.49 2.46
C GLY A 25 0.37 18.29 1.24
N SER A 26 1.29 17.34 1.32
CA SER A 26 2.28 17.04 0.29
C SER A 26 1.88 15.85 -0.58
N VAL A 27 0.80 15.14 -0.25
CA VAL A 27 0.45 13.87 -0.90
C VAL A 27 -0.91 13.96 -1.57
N THR A 28 -0.93 13.74 -2.88
CA THR A 28 -2.15 13.74 -3.69
C THR A 28 -2.34 12.40 -4.38
N LEU A 29 -3.54 11.83 -4.27
CA LEU A 29 -3.92 10.65 -5.04
C LEU A 29 -4.37 11.09 -6.45
N GLN A 30 -3.65 10.67 -7.48
CA GLN A 30 -4.07 10.85 -8.87
C GLN A 30 -4.98 9.70 -9.29
N GLN A 31 -6.24 10.04 -9.57
CA GLN A 31 -7.22 9.13 -10.15
C GLN A 31 -7.24 9.34 -11.67
N SER A 32 -6.26 8.74 -12.35
CA SER A 32 -6.20 8.64 -13.82
C SER A 32 -6.46 7.19 -14.26
N GLU A 33 -6.35 6.91 -15.57
CA GLU A 33 -6.46 5.53 -16.09
C GLU A 33 -5.50 4.56 -15.38
N GLU A 34 -4.32 5.05 -14.98
CA GLU A 34 -3.40 4.39 -14.06
C GLU A 34 -3.34 5.17 -12.74
N PRO A 35 -3.90 4.65 -11.63
CA PRO A 35 -3.86 5.36 -10.36
C PRO A 35 -2.43 5.47 -9.82
N ALA A 36 -2.08 6.63 -9.25
CA ALA A 36 -0.75 6.89 -8.72
C ALA A 36 -0.81 7.83 -7.51
N ILE A 37 0.21 7.78 -6.66
CA ILE A 37 0.39 8.70 -5.53
C ILE A 37 1.45 9.71 -5.92
N ARG A 38 1.07 10.99 -5.95
CA ARG A 38 1.98 12.11 -6.17
C ARG A 38 2.40 12.71 -4.83
N VAL A 39 3.70 12.91 -4.65
CA VAL A 39 4.29 13.47 -3.44
C VAL A 39 5.09 14.72 -3.82
N GLU A 40 4.80 15.83 -3.17
CA GLU A 40 5.45 17.13 -3.37
C GLU A 40 6.19 17.52 -2.08
N ALA A 41 7.52 17.37 -2.08
CA ALA A 41 8.37 17.65 -0.93
C ALA A 41 9.56 18.53 -1.37
N ASP A 42 9.79 19.66 -0.68
CA ASP A 42 10.93 20.57 -0.95
C ASP A 42 11.15 20.89 -2.44
N GLU A 43 10.07 21.33 -3.12
CA GLU A 43 10.07 21.66 -4.56
C GLU A 43 10.36 20.47 -5.49
N LYS A 44 10.42 19.25 -4.96
CA LYS A 44 10.55 18.00 -5.72
C LYS A 44 9.21 17.29 -5.82
N VAL A 45 9.04 16.59 -6.94
CA VAL A 45 7.88 15.75 -7.20
C VAL A 45 8.33 14.30 -7.27
N ALA A 46 7.63 13.42 -6.57
CA ALA A 46 7.75 11.98 -6.72
C ALA A 46 6.41 11.38 -7.13
N ILE A 47 6.44 10.39 -8.00
CA ILE A 47 5.27 9.64 -8.45
C ILE A 47 5.47 8.18 -8.06
N ILE A 48 4.52 7.64 -7.31
CA ILE A 48 4.50 6.23 -6.91
C ILE A 48 3.36 5.55 -7.68
N SER A 49 3.69 4.52 -8.45
CA SER A 49 2.68 3.78 -9.20
C SER A 49 1.73 3.01 -8.27
N SER A 50 0.51 2.74 -8.74
CA SER A 50 -0.45 1.89 -8.02
C SER A 50 0.20 0.57 -7.57
N GLY A 51 -0.09 0.18 -6.34
CA GLY A 51 0.51 -0.99 -5.70
C GLY A 51 2.00 -0.86 -5.37
N GLY A 52 2.59 0.33 -5.56
CA GLY A 52 3.94 0.65 -5.08
C GLY A 52 5.08 -0.02 -5.87
N ALA A 53 4.82 -0.47 -7.09
CA ALA A 53 5.83 -1.21 -7.86
C ALA A 53 7.01 -0.33 -8.30
N GLN A 54 6.75 0.95 -8.54
CA GLN A 54 7.72 1.89 -9.06
C GLN A 54 7.59 3.25 -8.36
N VAL A 55 8.74 3.88 -8.13
CA VAL A 55 8.84 5.26 -7.64
C VAL A 55 9.69 6.02 -8.65
N ASP A 56 9.09 7.06 -9.25
CA ASP A 56 9.76 7.99 -10.14
C ASP A 56 9.98 9.32 -9.41
N CYS A 57 11.25 9.71 -9.27
CA CYS A 57 11.66 10.92 -8.56
C CYS A 57 13.13 11.24 -8.87
N ASP A 58 13.43 12.51 -9.15
CA ASP A 58 14.78 13.00 -9.40
C ASP A 58 15.64 13.10 -8.13
N ASP A 59 15.03 13.24 -6.95
CA ASP A 59 15.75 13.32 -5.69
C ASP A 59 16.11 11.92 -5.17
N PRO A 60 17.41 11.58 -5.02
CA PRO A 60 17.83 10.24 -4.68
C PRO A 60 17.43 9.82 -3.26
N LEU A 61 17.35 10.77 -2.32
CA LEU A 61 16.98 10.48 -0.93
C LEU A 61 15.48 10.20 -0.83
N LEU A 62 14.65 11.06 -1.42
CA LEU A 62 13.20 10.91 -1.49
C LEU A 62 12.83 9.63 -2.24
N ARG A 63 13.49 9.36 -3.38
CA ARG A 63 13.32 8.12 -4.13
C ARG A 63 13.63 6.90 -3.29
N HIS A 64 14.73 6.89 -2.55
CA HIS A 64 15.13 5.77 -1.71
C HIS A 64 14.14 5.54 -0.57
N LEU A 65 13.71 6.62 0.09
CA LEU A 65 12.73 6.58 1.19
C LEU A 65 11.40 5.98 0.73
N LEU A 66 10.81 6.55 -0.32
CA LEU A 66 9.52 6.11 -0.88
C LEU A 66 9.61 4.68 -1.42
N SER A 67 10.73 4.33 -2.08
CA SER A 67 10.96 2.96 -2.57
C SER A 67 11.05 1.96 -1.41
N THR A 68 11.66 2.35 -0.30
CA THR A 68 11.80 1.50 0.89
C THR A 68 10.45 1.26 1.55
N ILE A 69 9.65 2.31 1.75
CA ILE A 69 8.29 2.21 2.32
C ILE A 69 7.45 1.30 1.44
N SER A 70 7.45 1.57 0.13
CA SER A 70 6.70 0.80 -0.83
C SER A 70 7.09 -0.69 -0.86
N SER A 71 8.39 -0.98 -0.91
CA SER A 71 8.90 -2.35 -0.91
C SER A 71 8.53 -3.11 0.36
N LYS A 72 8.58 -2.45 1.52
CA LYS A 72 8.17 -3.06 2.79
C LYS A 72 6.69 -3.35 2.82
N LEU A 73 5.84 -2.41 2.42
CA LEU A 73 4.39 -2.61 2.38
C LEU A 73 3.98 -3.72 1.42
N ARG A 74 4.64 -3.85 0.26
CA ARG A 74 4.39 -4.97 -0.66
C ARG A 74 4.73 -6.34 -0.06
N ARG A 75 5.67 -6.40 0.90
CA ARG A 75 5.98 -7.63 1.64
C ARG A 75 5.01 -7.91 2.78
N CYS A 76 4.29 -6.90 3.25
CA CYS A 76 3.25 -7.03 4.27
C CYS A 76 1.93 -7.57 3.71
N VAL A 77 1.98 -8.48 2.73
CA VAL A 77 0.80 -9.12 2.15
C VAL A 77 -0.05 -9.70 3.28
N ALA A 78 -1.32 -9.29 3.34
CA ALA A 78 -2.27 -9.88 4.27
C ALA A 78 -2.18 -11.41 4.14
N PRO A 79 -2.11 -12.17 5.25
CA PRO A 79 -2.04 -13.62 5.17
C PRO A 79 -3.15 -14.10 4.23
N GLU A 80 -2.79 -14.92 3.24
CA GLU A 80 -3.76 -15.53 2.34
C GLU A 80 -4.91 -16.02 3.21
N LYS A 81 -6.14 -15.62 2.87
CA LYS A 81 -7.34 -16.14 3.53
C LYS A 81 -7.12 -17.64 3.60
N VAL A 82 -6.97 -18.17 4.81
CA VAL A 82 -7.05 -19.60 5.04
C VAL A 82 -8.40 -19.96 4.47
N THR A 83 -8.42 -20.50 3.27
CA THR A 83 -9.62 -21.14 2.75
C THR A 83 -9.95 -22.14 3.83
N PRO A 84 -11.16 -22.11 4.43
CA PRO A 84 -11.56 -23.18 5.31
C PRO A 84 -11.52 -24.44 4.42
N SER A 85 -10.43 -25.20 4.53
CA SER A 85 -10.37 -26.56 4.01
C SER A 85 -11.52 -27.26 4.68
N GLU A 86 -12.49 -27.64 3.84
CA GLU A 86 -13.52 -28.63 4.07
C GLU A 86 -14.09 -28.61 5.49
N ALA A 87 -15.27 -27.99 5.61
CA ALA A 87 -16.22 -28.44 6.62
C ALA A 87 -16.35 -29.95 6.48
N MET A 88 -15.67 -30.70 7.36
CA MET A 88 -15.95 -32.11 7.56
C MET A 88 -17.42 -32.18 7.97
N GLU A 89 -18.26 -32.68 7.06
CA GLU A 89 -19.59 -33.14 7.41
C GLU A 89 -19.41 -34.21 8.48
N VAL A 90 -19.75 -33.86 9.72
CA VAL A 90 -19.89 -34.82 10.80
C VAL A 90 -21.23 -35.50 10.57
N ASP A 91 -21.16 -36.71 10.01
CA ASP A 91 -22.27 -37.66 9.93
C ASP A 91 -22.68 -38.03 11.37
N GLU A 92 -23.74 -37.40 11.88
CA GLU A 92 -24.39 -37.83 13.13
C GLU A 92 -25.28 -39.04 12.84
N LYS A 93 -24.84 -40.18 13.39
CA LYS A 93 -25.49 -41.47 13.37
C LYS A 93 -26.60 -41.59 14.41
#